data_AF-N0B6P1-F1
#
_entry.id   AF-N0B6P1-F1
#
_cell.length_a   1.000
_cell.length_b   1.000
_cell.length_c   1.000
_cell.angle_alpha   90.00
_cell.angle_beta   90.00
_cell.angle_gamma   90.00
#
_symmetry.space_group_name_H-M   'P 1'
#
loop_
_entity.id
_entity.type
_entity.pdbx_description
1 polymer ?
#
loop_
_entity_poly.entity_id
_entity_poly.type
_entity_poly.pdbx_seq_one_letter_code
_entity_poly.pdbx_strand_id
1 'polypeptide(L)'
;MTEARERQYDRYGQEISNNRVSYETLIKDNPLSRYQLQNLQEISSKQNWSNRAQIKIIRLARTIADLQQNIKITDQNIQHAIQLKH
;
A
#
# COMPACT_ATOMS: atom_id res chain seq x y z
N MET A 1 3.21 -12.17 12.91
CA MET A 1 2.08 -11.84 12.00
C MET A 1 0.84 -11.30 12.74
N THR A 2 0.78 -11.44 14.07
CA THR A 2 -0.35 -10.98 14.90
C THR A 2 -0.51 -9.46 14.90
N GLU A 3 0.58 -8.71 15.12
CA GLU A 3 0.50 -7.25 15.26
C GLU A 3 0.09 -6.51 13.97
N ALA A 4 0.51 -6.98 12.80
CA ALA A 4 0.10 -6.38 11.53
C ALA A 4 -1.38 -6.64 11.23
N ARG A 5 -1.92 -7.74 11.75
CA ARG A 5 -3.36 -8.06 11.66
C ARG A 5 -4.18 -7.24 12.64
N GLU A 6 -3.70 -7.04 13.86
CA GLU A 6 -4.31 -6.12 14.83
C GLU A 6 -4.38 -4.70 14.25
N ARG A 7 -3.27 -4.19 13.69
CA ARG A 7 -3.27 -2.87 13.02
C ARG A 7 -4.24 -2.76 11.85
N GLN A 8 -4.50 -3.86 11.13
CA GLN A 8 -5.49 -3.88 10.06
C GLN A 8 -6.91 -3.87 10.62
N TYR A 9 -7.15 -4.62 11.70
CA TYR A 9 -8.42 -4.59 12.41
C TYR A 9 -8.72 -3.19 12.96
N ASP A 10 -7.75 -2.58 13.65
CA ASP A 10 -7.89 -1.23 14.21
C ASP A 10 -8.20 -0.19 13.14
N ARG A 11 -7.57 -0.33 11.96
CA ARG A 11 -7.80 0.58 10.83
C ARG A 11 -9.17 0.40 10.18
N TYR A 12 -9.58 -0.83 9.93
CA TYR A 12 -10.76 -1.12 9.12
C TYR A 12 -12.02 -1.39 9.95
N GLY A 13 -11.89 -1.54 11.27
CA GLY A 13 -12.97 -1.89 12.20
C GLY A 13 -13.53 -3.30 12.01
N GLN A 14 -12.84 -4.16 11.26
CA GLN A 14 -13.28 -5.51 10.91
C GLN A 14 -12.09 -6.39 10.53
N GLU A 15 -12.26 -7.71 10.55
CA GLU A 15 -11.22 -8.69 10.17
C GLU A 15 -11.00 -8.76 8.65
N ILE A 16 -10.57 -7.66 8.05
CA ILE A 16 -10.21 -7.57 6.63
C ILE A 16 -8.75 -7.17 6.49
N SER A 17 -8.07 -7.77 5.51
CA SER A 17 -6.66 -7.49 5.26
C SER A 17 -6.45 -6.47 4.14
N ASN A 18 -5.26 -5.86 4.11
CA ASN A 18 -4.86 -4.90 3.07
C ASN A 18 -5.03 -5.44 1.64
N ASN A 19 -4.94 -6.75 1.42
CA ASN A 19 -5.12 -7.38 0.11
C ASN A 19 -6.59 -7.65 -0.28
N ARG A 20 -7.54 -7.56 0.65
CA ARG A 20 -8.96 -7.88 0.44
C ARG A 20 -9.87 -6.65 0.49
N VAL A 21 -9.47 -5.62 1.23
CA VAL A 21 -10.24 -4.37 1.35
C VAL A 21 -10.39 -3.66 -0.02
N SER A 22 -11.42 -2.84 -0.22
CA SER A 22 -11.57 -2.05 -1.45
C SER A 22 -10.42 -1.04 -1.60
N TYR A 23 -10.19 -0.55 -2.83
CA TYR A 23 -9.17 0.49 -3.04
C TYR A 23 -9.53 1.79 -2.31
N GLU A 24 -10.80 2.19 -2.33
CA GLU A 24 -11.30 3.40 -1.65
C GLU A 24 -11.04 3.35 -0.14
N THR A 25 -11.37 2.22 0.51
CA THR A 25 -11.10 2.04 1.94
C THR A 25 -9.59 2.01 2.23
N LEU A 26 -8.79 1.41 1.36
CA LEU A 26 -7.33 1.35 1.53
C LEU A 26 -6.70 2.76 1.57
N ILE A 27 -7.19 3.68 0.76
CA ILE A 27 -6.64 5.05 0.64
C ILE A 27 -7.29 6.06 1.59
N LYS A 28 -8.52 5.80 2.06
CA LYS A 28 -9.27 6.73 2.93
C LYS A 28 -8.50 7.09 4.19
N ASP A 29 -7.99 6.09 4.90
CA ASP A 29 -7.32 6.28 6.19
C ASP A 29 -5.80 6.42 6.04
N ASN A 30 -5.29 6.28 4.82
CA ASN A 30 -3.87 6.36 4.52
C ASN A 30 -3.63 6.82 3.07
N PRO A 31 -3.91 8.09 2.78
CA PRO A 31 -3.70 8.65 1.47
C PRO A 31 -2.20 8.76 1.17
N LEU A 32 -1.81 8.32 -0.02
CA LEU A 32 -0.50 8.63 -0.59
C LEU A 32 -0.42 10.14 -0.83
N SER A 33 0.77 10.72 -0.65
CA SER A 33 0.99 12.11 -1.04
C SER A 33 0.84 12.28 -2.55
N ARG A 34 0.56 13.50 -3.02
CA ARG A 34 0.51 13.81 -4.46
C ARG A 34 1.81 13.40 -5.16
N TYR A 35 2.94 13.65 -4.52
CA TYR A 35 4.25 13.27 -5.02
C TYR A 35 4.41 11.75 -5.16
N GLN A 36 4.02 10.99 -4.13
CA GLN A 36 4.06 9.53 -4.17
C GLN A 36 3.17 8.95 -5.28
N LEU A 37 1.97 9.51 -5.44
CA LEU A 37 1.03 9.09 -6.48
C LEU A 37 1.60 9.37 -7.88
N GLN A 38 2.13 10.58 -8.10
CA GLN A 38 2.73 10.97 -9.36
C GLN A 38 3.94 10.09 -9.70
N ASN A 39 4.86 9.90 -8.76
CA ASN A 39 6.03 9.05 -8.97
C ASN A 39 5.63 7.60 -9.29
N LEU A 40 4.65 7.05 -8.57
CA LEU A 40 4.14 5.72 -8.83
C LEU A 40 3.48 5.61 -10.21
N GLN A 41 2.78 6.66 -10.66
CA GLN A 41 2.19 6.72 -11.99
C GLN A 41 3.27 6.79 -13.09
N GLU A 42 4.29 7.62 -12.92
CA GLU A 42 5.42 7.71 -13.86
C GLU A 42 6.17 6.38 -13.99
N ILE A 43 6.46 5.70 -12.87
CA ILE A 43 7.07 4.37 -12.87
C ILE A 43 6.16 3.37 -13.57
N SER A 44 4.86 3.38 -13.26
CA SER A 44 3.88 2.47 -13.84
C SER A 44 3.80 2.65 -15.36
N SER A 45 3.81 3.89 -15.86
CA SER A 45 3.83 4.19 -17.29
C SER A 45 5.11 3.71 -17.95
N LYS A 46 6.29 3.98 -17.36
CA LYS A 46 7.58 3.53 -17.90
C LYS A 46 7.69 2.00 -17.99
N GLN A 47 7.04 1.29 -17.07
CA GLN A 47 7.09 -0.17 -16.96
C GLN A 47 5.86 -0.88 -17.57
N ASN A 48 4.97 -0.14 -18.26
CA ASN A 48 3.70 -0.66 -18.81
C ASN A 48 2.83 -1.42 -17.79
N TRP A 49 2.82 -0.97 -16.54
CA TRP A 49 2.00 -1.56 -15.49
C TRP A 49 0.55 -1.12 -15.60
N SER A 50 -0.38 -2.08 -15.50
CA SER A 50 -1.79 -1.77 -15.36
C SER A 50 -2.11 -1.12 -14.02
N ASN A 51 -3.23 -0.38 -13.95
CA ASN A 51 -3.76 0.15 -12.69
C ASN A 51 -3.93 -0.95 -11.63
N ARG A 52 -4.28 -2.18 -12.03
CA ARG A 52 -4.36 -3.32 -11.10
C ARG A 52 -3.01 -3.66 -10.49
N ALA A 53 -1.93 -3.56 -11.26
CA ALA A 53 -0.58 -3.78 -10.77
C ALA A 53 -0.13 -2.65 -9.84
N GLN A 54 -0.50 -1.41 -10.15
CA GLN A 54 -0.28 -0.25 -9.27
C GLN A 54 -0.99 -0.41 -7.92
N ILE A 55 -2.27 -0.81 -7.92
CA ILE A 55 -3.03 -1.08 -6.70
C ILE A 55 -2.36 -2.20 -5.86
N LYS A 56 -1.83 -3.25 -6.52
CA LYS A 56 -1.07 -4.29 -5.81
C LYS A 56 0.18 -3.74 -5.10
N ILE A 57 0.93 -2.84 -5.76
CA ILE A 57 2.07 -2.15 -5.14
C ILE A 57 1.63 -1.38 -3.89
N ILE A 58 0.53 -0.61 -3.99
CA ILE A 58 0.04 0.19 -2.86
C ILE A 58 -0.35 -0.70 -1.67
N ARG A 59 -1.06 -1.82 -1.93
CA ARG A 59 -1.43 -2.80 -0.90
C ARG A 59 -0.21 -3.42 -0.23
N LEU A 60 0.82 -3.75 -1.02
CA LEU A 60 2.06 -4.31 -0.51
C LEU A 60 2.83 -3.27 0.32
N ALA A 61 2.95 -2.04 -0.16
CA ALA A 61 3.58 -0.93 0.56
C ALA A 61 2.87 -0.67 1.91
N ARG A 62 1.53 -0.70 1.95
CA ARG A 62 0.76 -0.62 3.21
C ARG A 62 1.09 -1.75 4.17
N THR A 63 1.27 -2.95 3.64
CA THR A 63 1.59 -4.14 4.45
C THR A 63 3.01 -4.06 5.01
N ILE A 64 3.97 -3.57 4.22
CA ILE A 64 5.34 -3.30 4.69
C ILE A 64 5.33 -2.22 5.78
N ALA A 65 4.57 -1.13 5.60
CA ALA A 65 4.38 -0.10 6.61
C ALA A 65 3.79 -0.68 7.90
N ASP A 66 2.77 -1.55 7.79
CA ASP A 66 2.21 -2.26 8.94
C ASP A 66 3.25 -3.11 9.65
N LEU A 67 4.11 -3.83 8.94
CA LEU A 67 5.18 -4.64 9.53
C LEU A 67 6.23 -3.77 10.24
N GLN A 68 6.46 -2.55 9.76
CA GLN A 68 7.39 -1.59 10.34
C GLN A 68 6.78 -0.68 11.41
N GLN A 69 5.51 -0.93 11.80
CA GLN A 69 4.77 -0.11 12.75
C GLN A 69 4.64 1.38 12.32
N ASN A 70 4.72 1.64 11.01
CA ASN A 70 4.57 2.97 10.43
C ASN A 70 3.11 3.27 10.15
N ILE A 71 2.60 4.39 10.67
CA ILE A 71 1.21 4.81 10.45
C ILE A 71 0.98 5.16 8.97
N LYS A 72 1.96 5.77 8.31
CA LYS A 72 1.89 6.20 6.90
C LYS A 72 2.72 5.30 5.99
N ILE A 73 2.33 5.20 4.72
CA ILE A 73 3.20 4.64 3.67
C ILE A 73 4.31 5.66 3.38
N THR A 74 5.56 5.24 3.56
CA THR A 74 6.73 6.04 3.18
C THR A 74 7.19 5.70 1.76
N ASP A 75 8.03 6.56 1.18
CA ASP A 75 8.64 6.31 -0.13
C ASP A 75 9.46 5.01 -0.13
N GLN A 76 10.14 4.72 1.00
CA GLN A 76 10.88 3.47 1.18
C GLN A 76 9.96 2.24 1.13
N ASN A 77 8.74 2.34 1.69
CA ASN A 77 7.76 1.25 1.61
C ASN A 77 7.32 0.98 0.16
N ILE A 78 7.12 2.05 -0.62
CA ILE A 78 6.75 1.95 -2.04
C ILE A 78 7.90 1.32 -2.85
N GLN A 79 9.13 1.78 -2.64
CA GLN A 79 10.31 1.23 -3.32
C GLN A 79 10.51 -0.25 -3.01
N HIS A 80 10.40 -0.64 -1.74
CA HIS A 80 10.50 -2.05 -1.34
C HIS A 80 9.36 -2.88 -1.94
N ALA A 81 8.13 -2.37 -1.97
CA ALA A 81 7.02 -3.05 -2.63
C ALA A 81 7.24 -3.24 -4.14
N ILE A 82 7.86 -2.28 -4.82
CA ILE A 82 8.23 -2.39 -6.23
C ILE A 82 9.25 -3.50 -6.43
N GLN A 83 10.31 -3.52 -5.62
CA GLN A 83 11.36 -4.55 -5.70
C GLN A 83 10.82 -5.97 -5.49
N LEU A 84 9.85 -6.15 -4.57
CA LEU A 84 9.23 -7.45 -4.28
C LEU A 84 8.20 -7.92 -5.32
N LYS A 85 7.72 -7.03 -6.20
CA LYS A 85 6.76 -7.38 -7.25
C LYS A 85 7.46 -8.08 -8.43
N HIS A 86 8.77 -8.00 -8.52
CA HIS A 86 9.60 -8.55 -9.60
C HIS A 86 10.06 -9.97 -9.31
#